data_AF-A0A7G9YJG0-F1
#
_entry.id   AF-A0A7G9YJG0-F1
#
_cell.length_a   1.000
_cell.length_b   1.000
_cell.length_c   1.000
_cell.angle_alpha   90.00
_cell.angle_beta   90.00
_cell.angle_gamma   90.00
#
_symmetry.space_group_name_H-M   'P 1'
#
loop_
_entity.id
_entity.type
_entity.pdbx_description
1 polymer ?
#
loop_
_entity_poly.entity_id
_entity_poly.type
_entity_poly.pdbx_seq_one_letter_code
_entity_poly.pdbx_strand_id
1 'polypeptide(L)' 'MSVADDVDFEHLAALTEDANGADLKAIVMEAGMSAVREERDAVHLKDFEDAIKDILIPVSKPDQYSAGMFA' A
#
# COMPACT_ATOMS: atom_id res chain seq x y z
N MET A 1 9.82 -12.21 -0.70
CA MET A 1 8.45 -12.60 -0.36
C MET A 1 7.99 -13.62 -1.37
N SER A 2 7.15 -14.57 -0.96
CA SER A 2 6.44 -15.43 -1.90
C SER A 2 5.12 -14.75 -2.29
N VAL A 3 4.68 -14.97 -3.52
CA VAL A 3 3.44 -14.40 -4.06
C VAL A 3 2.50 -15.56 -4.34
N ALA A 4 1.23 -15.43 -3.95
CA ALA A 4 0.23 -16.45 -4.18
C ALA A 4 -0.28 -16.44 -5.64
N ASP A 5 -0.86 -17.55 -6.08
CA ASP A 5 -1.29 -17.74 -7.47
C ASP A 5 -2.52 -16.89 -7.85
N ASP A 6 -3.23 -16.32 -6.87
CA ASP A 6 -4.37 -15.41 -7.08
C ASP A 6 -3.95 -13.98 -7.47
N VAL A 7 -2.65 -13.69 -7.49
CA VAL A 7 -2.15 -12.36 -7.82
C VAL A 7 -2.23 -12.08 -9.31
N ASP A 8 -3.09 -11.13 -9.67
CA ASP A 8 -3.25 -10.59 -11.01
C ASP A 8 -2.42 -9.31 -11.20
N PHE A 9 -1.26 -9.45 -11.86
CA PHE A 9 -0.38 -8.32 -12.13
C PHE A 9 -0.92 -7.33 -13.17
N GLU A 10 -1.80 -7.75 -14.08
CA GLU A 10 -2.42 -6.85 -15.05
C GLU A 10 -3.40 -5.90 -14.35
N HIS A 11 -4.19 -6.44 -13.42
CA HIS A 11 -5.06 -5.65 -12.54
C HIS A 11 -4.25 -4.69 -11.66
N LEU A 12 -3.17 -5.16 -11.02
CA LEU A 12 -2.32 -4.30 -10.19
C LEU A 12 -1.64 -3.19 -11.00
N ALA A 13 -1.23 -3.46 -12.24
CA ALA A 13 -0.68 -2.44 -13.13
C ALA A 13 -1.72 -1.35 -13.45
N ALA A 14 -2.97 -1.73 -13.71
CA ALA A 14 -4.06 -0.77 -13.96
C ALA A 14 -4.37 0.10 -12.73
N LEU A 15 -4.24 -0.45 -11.52
CA LEU A 15 -4.45 0.30 -10.27
C LEU A 15 -3.28 1.24 -9.91
N THR A 16 -2.13 1.12 -10.58
CA THR A 16 -0.89 1.83 -10.23
C THR A 16 -0.36 2.73 -11.36
N GLU A 17 -1.21 3.14 -12.31
CA GLU A 17 -0.83 3.94 -13.49
C GLU A 17 -0.10 5.24 -13.13
N ASP A 18 -0.51 5.92 -12.04
CA ASP A 18 0.08 7.17 -11.57
C ASP A 18 1.20 6.98 -10.52
N ALA A 19 1.51 5.74 -10.15
CA ALA A 19 2.49 5.43 -9.12
C ALA A 19 3.92 5.60 -9.65
N ASN A 20 4.77 6.30 -8.90
CA ASN A 20 6.20 6.35 -9.21
C ASN A 20 6.94 5.15 -8.58
N GLY A 21 8.23 4.99 -8.89
CA GLY A 21 9.02 3.86 -8.40
C GLY A 21 9.15 3.78 -6.86
N ALA A 22 9.06 4.91 -6.16
CA ALA A 22 9.02 4.92 -4.69
C ALA A 22 7.66 4.45 -4.16
N ASP A 23 6.56 4.84 -4.81
CA ASP A 23 5.21 4.39 -4.46
C ASP A 23 5.09 2.88 -4.66
N LEU A 24 5.54 2.35 -5.80
CA LEU A 24 5.55 0.91 -6.08
C LEU A 24 6.36 0.14 -5.02
N LYS A 25 7.52 0.69 -4.62
CA LYS A 25 8.32 0.09 -3.54
C LYS A 25 7.55 0.10 -2.22
N ALA A 26 6.89 1.20 -1.87
CA ALA A 26 6.10 1.30 -0.65
C ALA A 26 4.92 0.32 -0.65
N ILE A 27 4.21 0.19 -1.77
CA ILE A 27 3.12 -0.77 -1.96
C ILE A 27 3.59 -2.21 -1.71
N VAL A 28 4.69 -2.62 -2.35
CA VAL A 28 5.24 -3.98 -2.19
C VAL A 28 5.69 -4.23 -0.75
N MET A 29 6.28 -3.23 -0.09
CA MET A 29 6.67 -3.35 1.31
C MET A 29 5.47 -3.49 2.24
N GLU A 30 4.44 -2.67 2.06
CA GLU A 30 3.23 -2.72 2.91
C GLU A 30 2.45 -4.02 2.69
N ALA A 31 2.30 -4.48 1.44
CA ALA A 31 1.66 -5.76 1.14
C ALA A 31 2.42 -6.94 1.77
N GLY A 32 3.76 -6.92 1.70
CA GLY A 32 4.60 -7.90 2.38
C GLY A 32 4.47 -7.85 3.91
N MET A 33 4.38 -6.66 4.49
CA MET A 33 4.16 -6.48 5.93
C MET A 33 2.77 -6.96 6.37
N SER A 34 1.73 -6.76 5.55
CA SER A 34 0.38 -7.29 5.78
C SER A 34 0.42 -8.82 5.92
N ALA A 35 1.03 -9.52 4.96
CA ALA A 35 1.18 -10.97 5.02
C ALA A 35 1.94 -11.44 6.27
N VAL A 36 3.02 -10.75 6.65
CA VAL A 36 3.78 -11.06 7.89
C VAL A 36 2.93 -10.85 9.14
N ARG A 37 2.13 -9.78 9.22
CA ARG A 37 1.24 -9.50 10.36
C ARG A 37 0.14 -10.55 10.52
N GLU A 38 -0.28 -11.17 9.42
CA GLU A 38 -1.28 -12.23 9.40
C GLU A 38 -0.67 -13.65 9.48
N GLU A 39 0.64 -13.77 9.72
CA GLU A 39 1.36 -15.06 9.78
C GLU A 39 1.20 -15.91 8.51
N ARG A 40 1.12 -15.26 7.33
CA ARG A 40 1.02 -15.91 6.02
C ARG A 40 2.38 -16.01 5.34
N ASP A 41 2.61 -17.14 4.65
CA ASP A 41 3.83 -17.40 3.89
C ASP A 41 3.87 -16.74 2.51
N ALA A 42 2.71 -16.27 2.02
CA ALA A 42 2.57 -15.64 0.72
C ALA A 42 1.68 -14.39 0.78
N VAL A 43 2.01 -13.44 -0.09
CA VAL A 43 1.23 -12.21 -0.33
C VAL A 43 0.12 -12.53 -1.34
N HIS A 44 -1.12 -12.20 -1.00
CA HIS A 44 -2.31 -12.41 -1.82
C HIS A 44 -2.71 -11.12 -2.54
N LEU A 45 -3.60 -11.22 -3.53
CA LEU A 45 -4.03 -10.05 -4.31
C LEU A 45 -4.57 -8.93 -3.41
N LYS A 46 -5.36 -9.30 -2.41
CA LYS A 46 -5.96 -8.38 -1.43
C LYS A 46 -4.92 -7.52 -0.71
N ASP A 47 -3.75 -8.07 -0.36
CA ASP A 47 -2.70 -7.30 0.32
C ASP A 47 -2.18 -6.15 -0.53
N PHE A 48 -2.03 -6.40 -1.83
CA PHE A 48 -1.63 -5.37 -2.77
C PHE A 48 -2.74 -4.33 -2.95
N GLU A 49 -4.00 -4.76 -3.07
CA GLU A 49 -5.13 -3.83 -3.20
C GLU A 49 -5.26 -2.91 -1.98
N ASP A 50 -5.07 -3.44 -0.78
CA ASP A 50 -5.13 -2.67 0.46
C ASP A 50 -3.90 -1.75 0.60
N ALA A 51 -2.70 -2.23 0.27
CA ALA A 51 -1.50 -1.39 0.22
C ALA A 51 -1.60 -0.25 -0.80
N ILE A 52 -2.18 -0.49 -1.98
CA ILE A 52 -2.41 0.54 -3.00
C ILE A 52 -3.33 1.63 -2.46
N LYS A 53 -4.43 1.26 -1.80
CA LYS A 53 -5.35 2.23 -1.19
C LYS A 53 -4.63 3.08 -0.15
N ASP A 54 -3.84 2.46 0.72
CA ASP A 54 -3.18 3.17 1.82
C ASP A 54 -2.06 4.11 1.33
N ILE A 55 -1.35 3.75 0.26
CA ILE A 55 -0.22 4.52 -0.26
C ILE A 55 -0.67 5.58 -1.28
N LEU A 56 -1.53 5.23 -2.23
CA LEU A 56 -1.92 6.15 -3.32
C LEU A 56 -3.09 7.06 -2.96
N ILE A 57 -3.94 6.66 -2.00
CA ILE A 57 -5.01 7.53 -1.48
C ILE A 57 -4.48 8.11 -0.17
N PRO A 58 -3.89 9.33 -0.18
CA PRO A 58 -3.46 9.94 1.06
C PRO A 58 -4.71 10.19 1.90
N VAL A 59 -4.86 9.42 2.99
CA VAL A 59 -5.74 9.81 4.09
C VAL A 59 -5.20 11.17 4.51
N SER A 60 -5.95 12.24 4.22
CA SER A 60 -5.67 13.57 4.72
C SER A 60 -5.50 13.44 6.22
N LYS A 61 -4.26 13.37 6.71
CA LYS A 61 -4.00 13.44 8.14
C LYS A 61 -4.57 14.80 8.53
N PRO A 62 -5.60 14.87 9.41
CA PRO A 62 -6.03 16.17 9.90
C PRO A 62 -4.78 16.86 10.44
N ASP A 63 -4.53 18.06 9.92
CA ASP A 63 -3.35 18.84 10.22
C ASP A 63 -3.23 19.00 11.74
N GLN A 64 -2.34 18.20 12.32
CA GLN A 64 -2.11 18.13 13.75
C GLN A 64 -1.24 19.29 14.26
N TYR A 65 -0.89 20.26 13.39
CA TYR A 65 0.00 21.38 13.69
C TYR A 65 -0.59 22.79 13.46
N SER A 66 -1.79 22.96 12.90
CA SER A 66 -2.32 24.31 12.59
C SER A 66 -2.93 25.09 13.77
N ALA A 67 -3.27 24.44 14.89
CA ALA A 67 -4.12 25.09 15.90
C ALA A 67 -3.37 25.89 17.00
N GLY A 68 -2.03 25.86 17.07
CA GLY A 68 -1.34 26.40 18.26
C GLY A 68 0.05 27.01 18.09
N MET A 69 0.58 27.13 16.88
CA MET A 69 1.97 27.59 16.68
C MET A 69 2.11 29.11 16.45
N PHE A 70 0.99 29.85 16.41
CA PHE A 70 0.96 31.28 16.09
C PHE A 70 0.20 32.14 17.12
N ALA A 71 -0.07 31.62 18.32
CA ALA A 71 -0.69 32.37 19.41
C ALA A 71 0.32 32.73 20.50
#